data_AF-A0A356WWH4-F1
#
_entry.id   AF-A0A356WWH4-F1
#
_cell.length_a   1.000
_cell.length_b   1.000
_cell.length_c   1.000
_cell.angle_alpha   90.00
_cell.angle_beta   90.00
_cell.angle_gamma   90.00
#
_symmetry.space_group_name_H-M   'P 1'
#
loop_
_entity.id
_entity.type
_entity.pdbx_description
1 polymer ?
#
loop_
_entity_poly.entity_id
_entity_poly.type
_entity_poly.pdbx_seq_one_letter_code
_entity_poly.pdbx_strand_id
1 'polypeptide(L)'
;GNGISTDVSDVVYVKTKHFSAANNPAIAREIEKVNIRFSEADKNYVLVGPGRWGSSDPWLGIPVKWAHISQARVIVESGLENYRIEPSQGTHFFQNLTSFGVGYFTINSFSQQDGFFDEDFLDSQPAVYETDFIRHVCFDQPLPIKISGKKKIGVVLKP
;
A
#
# COMPACT_ATOMS: atom_id res chain seq x y z
N GLY A 1 -16.38 7.97 -6.41
CA GLY A 1 -15.85 8.38 -7.73
C GLY A 1 -15.53 7.16 -8.57
N ASN A 2 -15.34 7.37 -9.87
CA ASN A 2 -14.63 6.42 -10.73
C ASN A 2 -13.23 7.03 -10.94
N GLY A 3 -12.18 6.28 -10.61
CA GLY A 3 -10.79 6.70 -10.80
C GLY A 3 -10.10 5.75 -11.76
N ILE A 4 -9.44 6.30 -12.78
CA ILE A 4 -8.52 5.57 -13.65
C ILE A 4 -7.19 6.33 -13.54
N SER A 5 -6.17 5.67 -13.03
CA SER A 5 -4.78 6.16 -13.05
C SER A 5 -4.01 5.25 -14.01
N THR A 6 -3.28 5.87 -14.93
CA THR A 6 -2.53 5.21 -16.00
C THR A 6 -1.07 5.67 -16.01
N ASP A 7 -0.61 6.27 -14.92
CA ASP A 7 0.68 6.94 -14.75
C ASP A 7 1.53 6.32 -13.65
N VAL A 8 1.06 5.24 -13.04
CA VAL A 8 1.76 4.54 -11.95
C VAL A 8 2.35 3.23 -12.47
N SER A 9 3.68 3.13 -12.48
CA SER A 9 4.40 1.90 -12.85
C SER A 9 5.08 1.22 -11.66
N ASP A 10 5.04 1.85 -10.50
CA ASP A 10 5.80 1.44 -9.32
C ASP A 10 4.90 0.83 -8.25
N VAL A 11 5.32 -0.31 -7.71
CA VAL A 11 4.70 -0.97 -6.57
C VAL A 11 5.71 -1.07 -5.44
N VAL A 12 5.35 -0.52 -4.29
CA VAL A 12 6.10 -0.62 -3.04
C VAL A 12 5.28 -1.46 -2.08
N TYR A 13 5.86 -2.53 -1.55
CA TYR A 13 5.17 -3.38 -0.59
C TYR A 13 6.04 -3.82 0.58
N VAL A 14 5.38 -4.10 1.70
CA VAL A 14 5.99 -4.71 2.88
C VAL A 14 5.95 -6.22 2.72
N LYS A 15 7.11 -6.87 2.82
CA LYS A 15 7.26 -8.33 2.73
C LYS A 15 6.52 -9.02 3.86
N THR A 16 5.69 -10.01 3.57
CA THR A 16 4.83 -10.65 4.58
C THR A 16 5.44 -11.90 5.20
N LYS A 17 6.31 -12.62 4.48
CA LYS A 17 6.87 -13.94 4.88
C LYS A 17 7.55 -13.98 6.25
N HIS A 18 8.19 -12.88 6.65
CA HIS A 18 8.88 -12.74 7.95
C HIS A 18 8.41 -11.50 8.71
N PHE A 19 7.17 -11.07 8.45
CA PHE A 19 6.63 -9.89 9.07
C PHE A 19 6.49 -10.05 10.59
N SER A 20 6.86 -9.00 11.32
CA SER A 20 6.64 -8.87 12.76
C SER A 20 6.20 -7.45 13.06
N ALA A 21 5.09 -7.31 13.79
CA ALA A 21 4.55 -6.01 14.19
C ALA A 21 5.53 -5.18 15.04
N ALA A 22 6.48 -5.84 15.71
CA ALA A 22 7.57 -5.16 16.41
C ALA A 22 8.42 -4.27 15.49
N ASN A 23 8.47 -4.58 14.18
CA ASN A 23 9.23 -3.84 13.19
C ASN A 23 8.42 -2.69 12.55
N ASN A 24 7.12 -2.53 12.85
CA ASN A 24 6.27 -1.49 12.26
C ASN A 24 6.86 -0.06 12.37
N PRO A 25 7.47 0.35 13.50
CA PRO A 25 8.14 1.65 13.57
C PRO A 25 9.36 1.77 12.65
N ALA A 26 10.08 0.68 12.38
CA ALA A 26 11.19 0.68 11.43
C ALA A 26 10.66 0.76 9.98
N ILE A 27 9.64 -0.04 9.68
CA ILE A 27 8.93 -0.05 8.38
C ILE A 27 8.41 1.35 8.03
N ALA A 28 7.80 2.06 8.97
CA ALA A 28 7.31 3.42 8.76
C ALA A 28 8.43 4.41 8.33
N ARG A 29 9.64 4.28 8.90
CA ARG A 29 10.79 5.12 8.54
C ARG A 29 11.36 4.75 7.17
N GLU A 30 11.30 3.48 6.77
CA GLU A 30 11.74 3.07 5.43
C GLU A 30 10.78 3.54 4.35
N ILE A 31 9.48 3.45 4.62
CA ILE A 31 8.44 3.98 3.73
C ILE A 31 8.58 5.49 3.56
N GLU A 32 8.85 6.24 4.64
CA GLU A 32 9.10 7.67 4.57
C GLU A 32 10.25 8.00 3.60
N LYS A 33 11.37 7.27 3.70
CA LYS A 33 12.52 7.43 2.79
C LYS A 33 12.16 7.13 1.34
N VAL A 34 11.34 6.12 1.10
CA VAL A 34 10.84 5.79 -0.24
C VAL A 34 9.96 6.93 -0.75
N ASN A 35 9.00 7.40 0.04
CA ASN A 35 8.11 8.49 -0.35
C ASN A 35 8.86 9.79 -0.68
N ILE A 36 9.93 10.10 0.06
CA ILE A 36 10.82 11.24 -0.25
C ILE A 36 11.40 11.09 -1.67
N ARG A 37 11.94 9.92 -2.03
CA ARG A 37 12.50 9.68 -3.38
C ARG A 37 11.45 9.82 -4.47
N PHE A 38 10.23 9.32 -4.24
CA PHE A 38 9.11 9.50 -5.17
C PHE A 38 8.67 10.96 -5.28
N SER A 39 8.73 11.72 -4.18
CA SER A 39 8.45 13.15 -4.19
C SER A 39 9.49 13.94 -4.96
N GLU A 40 10.78 13.63 -4.78
CA GLU A 40 11.89 14.28 -5.50
C GLU A 40 11.87 13.97 -7.00
N ALA A 41 11.40 12.78 -7.37
CA ALA A 41 11.27 12.34 -8.77
C ALA A 41 9.95 12.75 -9.44
N ASP A 42 9.03 13.42 -8.72
CA ASP A 42 7.66 13.70 -9.17
C ASP A 42 6.93 12.46 -9.70
N LYS A 43 7.07 11.35 -8.97
CA LYS A 43 6.46 10.05 -9.29
C LYS A 43 5.48 9.61 -8.22
N ASN A 44 4.62 8.68 -8.61
CA ASN A 44 3.63 8.05 -7.75
C ASN A 44 3.76 6.53 -7.76
N TYR A 45 3.22 5.88 -6.72
CA TYR A 45 3.30 4.43 -6.56
C TYR A 45 2.04 3.81 -5.95
N VAL A 46 1.90 2.50 -6.11
CA VAL A 46 0.98 1.66 -5.35
C VAL A 46 1.69 1.19 -4.09
N LEU A 47 1.01 1.29 -2.95
CA LEU A 47 1.53 0.93 -1.63
C LEU A 47 0.71 -0.21 -1.04
N VAL A 48 1.36 -1.31 -0.67
CA VAL A 48 0.70 -2.47 -0.07
C VAL A 48 1.43 -2.88 1.21
N GLY A 49 0.70 -3.20 2.26
CA GLY A 49 1.33 -3.82 3.43
C GLY A 49 0.37 -4.19 4.54
N PRO A 50 0.84 -5.01 5.48
CA PRO A 50 0.02 -5.50 6.56
C PRO A 50 -0.24 -4.38 7.57
N GLY A 51 -1.37 -4.43 8.27
CA GLY A 51 -1.61 -3.43 9.30
C GLY A 51 -2.63 -2.36 8.94
N ARG A 52 -3.04 -1.63 9.98
CA ARG A 52 -3.58 -0.28 9.85
C ARG A 52 -2.47 0.67 9.46
N TRP A 53 -2.67 1.45 8.43
CA TRP A 53 -1.75 2.51 8.05
C TRP A 53 -2.11 3.78 8.82
N GLY A 54 -1.15 4.30 9.58
CA GLY A 54 -1.36 5.45 10.45
C GLY A 54 -1.94 5.12 11.82
N SER A 55 -1.80 3.88 12.27
CA SER A 55 -2.12 3.49 13.64
C SER A 55 -1.20 4.20 14.64
N SER A 56 -1.76 4.73 15.74
CA SER A 56 -0.97 5.17 16.90
C SER A 56 -0.45 4.00 17.74
N ASP A 57 -1.07 2.82 17.59
CA ASP A 57 -0.59 1.57 18.17
C ASP A 57 0.21 0.78 17.12
N PRO A 58 1.56 0.72 17.26
CA PRO A 58 2.41 0.00 16.33
C PRO A 58 2.16 -1.50 16.32
N TRP A 59 1.52 -2.07 17.35
CA TRP A 59 1.16 -3.49 17.35
C TRP A 59 -0.01 -3.78 16.43
N LEU A 60 -0.84 -2.80 16.06
CA LEU A 60 -2.00 -2.99 15.18
C LEU A 60 -1.78 -2.47 13.76
N GLY A 61 -0.67 -1.76 13.52
CA GLY A 61 -0.29 -1.40 12.17
C GLY A 61 0.94 -0.51 12.08
N ILE A 62 1.20 -0.02 10.87
CA ILE A 62 2.40 0.76 10.55
C ILE A 62 2.11 2.23 10.91
N PRO A 63 2.87 2.84 11.84
CA PRO A 63 2.61 4.20 12.35
C PRO A 63 3.11 5.29 11.40
N VAL A 64 2.62 5.30 10.16
CA VAL A 64 2.91 6.34 9.17
C VAL A 64 2.09 7.61 9.42
N LYS A 65 2.65 8.77 9.09
CA LYS A 65 1.88 10.00 8.90
C LYS A 65 1.58 10.18 7.42
N TRP A 66 0.61 11.05 7.09
CA TRP A 66 0.30 11.37 5.69
C TRP A 66 1.54 11.78 4.89
N ALA A 67 2.40 12.62 5.46
CA ALA A 67 3.65 13.06 4.81
C ALA A 67 4.62 11.90 4.50
N HIS A 68 4.49 10.75 5.15
CA HIS A 68 5.34 9.59 4.90
C HIS A 68 4.86 8.76 3.69
N ILE A 69 3.63 8.97 3.20
CA ILE A 69 3.02 8.17 2.11
C ILE A 69 2.25 9.04 1.09
N SER A 70 2.52 10.34 1.06
CA SER A 70 1.75 11.31 0.28
C SER A 70 1.77 11.08 -1.22
N GLN A 71 2.77 10.35 -1.73
CA GLN A 71 2.91 10.02 -3.16
C GLN A 71 2.20 8.71 -3.55
N ALA A 72 1.61 7.99 -2.59
CA ALA A 72 0.83 6.80 -2.89
C ALA A 72 -0.49 7.19 -3.59
N ARG A 73 -0.79 6.55 -4.73
CA ARG A 73 -2.08 6.70 -5.45
C ARG A 73 -3.07 5.60 -5.11
N VAL A 74 -2.54 4.46 -4.66
CA VAL A 74 -3.32 3.36 -4.12
C VAL A 74 -2.62 2.89 -2.85
N ILE A 75 -3.39 2.69 -1.79
CA ILE A 75 -2.95 2.10 -0.53
C ILE A 75 -3.82 0.87 -0.28
N VAL A 76 -3.16 -0.26 -0.01
CA VAL A 76 -3.82 -1.53 0.30
C VAL A 76 -3.34 -2.03 1.65
N GLU A 77 -4.27 -2.15 2.58
CA GLU A 77 -4.06 -2.80 3.88
C GLU A 77 -4.32 -4.29 3.72
N SER A 78 -3.30 -5.12 3.97
CA SER A 78 -3.45 -6.57 3.97
C SER A 78 -3.67 -7.13 5.38
N GLY A 79 -4.70 -7.95 5.54
CA GLY A 79 -4.87 -8.77 6.73
C GLY A 79 -3.88 -9.94 6.73
N LEU A 80 -3.30 -10.27 7.89
CA LEU A 80 -2.58 -11.54 8.11
C LEU A 80 -3.38 -12.43 9.08
N GLU A 81 -3.14 -13.74 9.06
CA GLU A 81 -3.92 -14.75 9.79
C GLU A 81 -4.12 -14.39 11.27
N ASN A 82 -3.05 -13.94 11.93
CA ASN A 82 -3.00 -13.50 13.33
C ASN A 82 -2.85 -11.97 13.48
N TYR A 83 -3.14 -11.23 12.41
CA TYR A 83 -3.03 -9.78 12.33
C TYR A 83 -4.30 -9.20 11.71
N ARG A 84 -5.41 -9.38 12.43
CA ARG A 84 -6.72 -8.88 12.04
C ARG A 84 -6.95 -7.51 12.61
N ILE A 85 -7.55 -6.67 11.77
CA ILE A 85 -7.57 -5.25 12.04
C ILE A 85 -8.97 -4.76 11.71
N GLU A 86 -9.65 -4.20 12.70
CA GLU A 86 -10.92 -3.55 12.42
C GLU A 86 -10.66 -2.26 11.64
N PRO A 87 -11.56 -1.79 10.77
CA PRO A 87 -11.38 -0.48 10.15
C PRO A 87 -11.38 0.63 11.21
N SER A 88 -10.31 1.41 11.31
CA SER A 88 -10.26 2.63 12.14
C SER A 88 -10.05 3.82 11.21
N GLN A 89 -11.09 4.60 10.99
CA GLN A 89 -11.00 5.80 10.16
C GLN A 89 -10.54 6.98 11.03
N GLY A 90 -9.22 7.20 11.11
CA GLY A 90 -8.70 8.48 11.60
C GLY A 90 -9.16 9.60 10.67
N THR A 91 -9.88 10.60 11.21
CA THR A 91 -10.62 11.59 10.39
C THR A 91 -9.71 12.40 9.45
N HIS A 92 -8.50 12.78 9.88
CA HIS A 92 -7.57 13.54 9.04
C HIS A 92 -6.89 12.71 7.94
N PHE A 93 -6.57 11.45 8.24
CA PHE A 93 -5.99 10.53 7.26
C PHE A 93 -7.00 10.25 6.14
N PHE A 94 -8.25 10.00 6.52
CA PHE A 94 -9.33 9.73 5.58
C PHE A 94 -9.72 10.96 4.74
N GLN A 95 -9.72 12.16 5.32
CA GLN A 95 -9.94 13.40 4.58
C GLN A 95 -8.93 13.55 3.44
N ASN A 96 -7.63 13.34 3.71
CA ASN A 96 -6.60 13.41 2.68
C ASN A 96 -6.80 12.35 1.58
N LEU A 97 -7.13 11.10 1.93
CA LEU A 97 -7.40 10.06 0.93
C LEU A 97 -8.48 10.50 -0.06
N THR A 98 -9.59 11.06 0.46
CA THR A 98 -10.70 11.50 -0.38
C THR A 98 -10.37 12.77 -1.19
N SER A 99 -9.66 13.74 -0.60
CA SER A 99 -9.30 15.00 -1.25
C SER A 99 -8.26 14.83 -2.36
N PHE A 100 -7.29 13.91 -2.19
CA PHE A 100 -6.23 13.65 -3.18
C PHE A 100 -6.55 12.49 -4.13
N GLY A 101 -7.76 11.93 -4.06
CA GLY A 101 -8.21 10.87 -4.95
C GLY A 101 -7.44 9.56 -4.80
N VAL A 102 -6.90 9.27 -3.61
CA VAL A 102 -6.14 8.06 -3.34
C VAL A 102 -7.09 6.88 -3.19
N GLY A 103 -6.83 5.81 -3.95
CA GLY A 103 -7.52 4.54 -3.78
C GLY A 103 -7.13 3.89 -2.47
N TYR A 104 -8.11 3.56 -1.62
CA TYR A 104 -7.85 2.91 -0.34
C TYR A 104 -8.64 1.62 -0.25
N PHE A 105 -7.93 0.51 -0.04
CA PHE A 105 -8.50 -0.83 -0.02
C PHE A 105 -8.01 -1.60 1.19
N THR A 106 -8.86 -2.48 1.68
CA THR A 106 -8.47 -3.51 2.65
C THR A 106 -8.70 -4.85 1.96
N ILE A 107 -7.70 -5.71 2.00
CA ILE A 107 -7.80 -7.08 1.51
C ILE A 107 -7.51 -8.05 2.64
N ASN A 108 -8.13 -9.22 2.61
CA ASN A 108 -7.82 -10.29 3.53
C ASN A 108 -7.48 -11.55 2.74
N SER A 109 -6.19 -11.84 2.61
CA SER A 109 -5.68 -12.94 1.78
C SER A 109 -6.14 -14.33 2.25
N PHE A 110 -6.74 -14.46 3.44
CA PHE A 110 -7.22 -15.73 4.00
C PHE A 110 -8.70 -16.02 3.72
N SER A 111 -9.53 -15.00 3.49
CA SER A 111 -10.90 -15.18 3.03
C SER A 111 -10.93 -15.02 1.51
N GLN A 112 -11.25 -16.10 0.79
CA GLN A 112 -11.36 -16.11 -0.69
C GLN A 112 -12.31 -15.04 -1.27
N GLN A 113 -13.04 -14.31 -0.44
CA GLN A 113 -14.04 -13.31 -0.83
C GLN A 113 -13.62 -11.85 -0.60
N ASP A 114 -12.45 -11.58 0.02
CA ASP A 114 -12.04 -10.22 0.42
C ASP A 114 -10.86 -9.64 -0.39
N GLY A 115 -10.67 -10.09 -1.63
CA GLY A 115 -9.62 -9.60 -2.53
C GLY A 115 -8.33 -10.42 -2.52
N PHE A 116 -7.43 -10.12 -3.45
CA PHE A 116 -6.21 -10.89 -3.69
C PHE A 116 -5.02 -9.97 -3.96
N PHE A 117 -3.86 -10.34 -3.42
CA PHE A 117 -2.57 -9.70 -3.67
C PHE A 117 -1.55 -10.79 -4.02
N ASP A 118 -0.96 -10.67 -5.21
CA ASP A 118 -0.04 -11.64 -5.79
C ASP A 118 1.40 -11.31 -5.40
N GLU A 119 1.76 -11.57 -4.14
CA GLU A 119 3.12 -11.31 -3.63
C GLU A 119 4.16 -12.15 -4.38
N ASP A 120 3.86 -13.40 -4.71
CA ASP A 120 4.75 -14.29 -5.46
C ASP A 120 5.08 -13.73 -6.86
N PHE A 121 4.10 -13.16 -7.55
CA PHE A 121 4.34 -12.48 -8.83
C PHE A 121 5.31 -11.30 -8.65
N LEU A 122 5.12 -10.45 -7.64
CA LEU A 122 5.99 -9.30 -7.40
C LEU A 122 7.40 -9.72 -6.96
N ASP A 123 7.52 -10.76 -6.15
CA ASP A 123 8.79 -11.34 -5.72
C ASP A 123 9.60 -11.89 -6.89
N SER A 124 8.93 -12.36 -7.95
CA SER A 124 9.58 -12.83 -9.19
C SER A 124 10.13 -11.71 -10.08
N GLN A 125 9.75 -10.45 -9.83
CA GLN A 125 10.22 -9.29 -10.60
C GLN A 125 11.54 -8.74 -10.03
N PRO A 126 12.39 -8.10 -10.87
CA PRO A 126 13.58 -7.41 -10.37
C PRO A 126 13.20 -6.26 -9.43
N ALA A 127 13.84 -6.21 -8.27
CA ALA A 127 13.67 -5.10 -7.34
C ALA A 127 14.51 -3.89 -7.76
N VAL A 128 13.89 -2.71 -7.79
CA VAL A 128 14.60 -1.42 -7.92
C VAL A 128 15.26 -1.05 -6.60
N TYR A 129 14.57 -1.37 -5.49
CA TYR A 129 15.04 -1.14 -4.15
C TYR A 129 14.48 -2.21 -3.21
N GLU A 130 15.30 -2.68 -2.28
CA GLU A 130 14.95 -3.75 -1.37
C GLU A 130 15.67 -3.61 -0.03
N THR A 131 14.94 -3.83 1.06
CA THR A 131 15.47 -3.94 2.43
C THR A 131 15.00 -5.26 3.04
N ASP A 132 15.28 -5.48 4.33
CA ASP A 132 14.73 -6.60 5.07
C ASP A 132 13.19 -6.57 5.16
N PHE A 133 12.57 -5.38 5.07
CA PHE A 133 11.14 -5.21 5.27
C PHE A 133 10.35 -4.83 4.02
N ILE A 134 10.93 -4.03 3.13
CA ILE A 134 10.22 -3.46 1.98
C ILE A 134 10.86 -3.86 0.67
N ARG A 135 10.04 -4.01 -0.36
CA ARG A 135 10.48 -4.22 -1.74
C ARG A 135 9.76 -3.24 -2.65
N HIS A 136 10.50 -2.70 -3.61
CA HIS A 136 10.01 -1.79 -4.64
C HIS A 136 10.29 -2.42 -6.01
N VAL A 137 9.22 -2.61 -6.78
CA VAL A 137 9.24 -3.10 -8.16
C VAL A 137 8.75 -1.99 -9.08
N CYS A 138 9.38 -1.83 -10.23
CA CYS A 138 9.00 -0.88 -11.26
C CYS A 138 8.80 -1.64 -12.58
N PHE A 139 7.72 -1.34 -13.28
CA PHE A 139 7.38 -1.95 -14.57
C PHE A 139 7.62 -0.99 -15.73
N ASP A 140 7.92 -1.53 -16.91
CA ASP A 140 8.13 -0.71 -18.12
C ASP A 140 6.84 -0.01 -18.60
N GLN A 141 5.68 -0.63 -18.30
CA GLN A 141 4.37 -0.07 -18.62
C GLN A 141 3.59 0.28 -17.36
N PRO A 142 2.79 1.38 -17.38
CA PRO A 142 1.94 1.73 -16.26
C PRO A 142 0.92 0.64 -15.94
N LEU A 143 0.67 0.46 -14.65
CA LEU A 143 -0.32 -0.47 -14.12
C LEU A 143 -1.73 0.09 -14.37
N PRO A 144 -2.62 -0.65 -15.03
CA PRO A 144 -4.00 -0.22 -15.16
C PRO A 144 -4.71 -0.25 -13.80
N ILE A 145 -4.97 0.93 -13.22
CA ILE A 145 -5.69 1.07 -11.95
C ILE A 145 -7.14 1.46 -12.25
N LYS A 146 -8.10 0.66 -11.78
CA LYS A 146 -9.54 0.91 -11.97
C LYS A 146 -10.25 0.86 -10.63
N ILE A 147 -10.94 1.94 -10.27
CA ILE A 147 -11.69 2.05 -9.00
C ILE A 147 -13.15 2.39 -9.30
N SER A 148 -14.07 1.58 -8.75
CA SER A 148 -15.51 1.83 -8.79
C SER A 148 -16.07 1.96 -7.37
N GLY A 149 -16.24 3.21 -6.92
CA GLY A 149 -16.84 3.48 -5.60
C GLY A 149 -18.29 3.00 -5.45
N LYS A 150 -19.06 2.93 -6.56
CA LYS A 150 -20.43 2.40 -6.54
C LYS A 150 -20.47 0.89 -6.26
N LYS A 151 -19.53 0.15 -6.84
CA LYS A 151 -19.42 -1.31 -6.67
C LYS A 151 -18.55 -1.70 -5.47
N LYS A 152 -17.84 -0.74 -4.85
CA LYS A 152 -16.82 -0.97 -3.83
C LYS A 152 -15.72 -1.94 -4.30
N ILE A 153 -15.35 -1.86 -5.58
CA ILE A 153 -14.33 -2.71 -6.20
C ILE A 153 -13.20 -1.83 -6.72
N GLY A 154 -11.96 -2.24 -6.47
CA GLY A 154 -10.76 -1.72 -7.09
C GLY A 154 -9.90 -2.85 -7.64
N VAL A 155 -9.23 -2.61 -8.76
CA VAL A 155 -8.29 -3.56 -9.36
C VAL A 155 -7.06 -2.79 -9.83
N VAL A 156 -5.89 -3.34 -9.52
CA VAL A 156 -4.60 -2.98 -10.14
C VAL A 156 -4.21 -4.18 -10.99
N LEU A 157 -4.18 -4.01 -12.31
CA LEU A 157 -3.85 -5.10 -13.23
C LEU A 157 -2.33 -5.20 -13.40
N LYS A 158 -1.85 -6.43 -13.61
CA LYS A 158 -0.48 -6.69 -14.08
C LYS A 158 -0.27 -5.99 -15.43
N PRO A 159 0.95 -5.51 -15.73
CA PRO A 159 1.26 -4.91 -17.02
C PRO A 159 1.06 -5.88 -18.18
#